data_AF-A0A674EN82-F1
#
_entry.id   AF-A0A674EN82-F1
#
_cell.length_a   1.000
_cell.length_b   1.000
_cell.length_c   1.000
_cell.angle_alpha   90.00
_cell.angle_beta   90.00
_cell.angle_gamma   90.00
#
_symmetry.space_group_name_H-M   'P 1'
#
loop_
_entity.id
_entity.type
_entity.pdbx_description
1 polymer ?
#
loop_
_entity_poly.entity_id
_entity_poly.type
_entity_poly.pdbx_seq_one_letter_code
_entity_poly.pdbx_strand_id
1 'polypeptide(L)'
;MKAVCFSLLLLLLACSFGEGLKCNRCVGKGCRNTVETCRFDHDTCGTVLFKPPLPISYFKRCMKMSECMLLGSNKDIDAFCCTTNQCN
;
A
#
# COMPACT_ATOMS: atom_id res chain seq x y z
N MET A 1 10.00 -29.20 -29.81
CA MET A 1 10.70 -29.06 -28.51
C MET A 1 11.01 -27.60 -28.17
N LYS A 2 11.75 -26.86 -29.01
CA LYS A 2 12.09 -25.44 -28.74
C LYS A 2 10.88 -24.52 -28.52
N ALA A 3 9.85 -24.60 -29.37
CA ALA A 3 8.66 -23.75 -29.26
C ALA A 3 7.89 -23.94 -27.94
N VAL A 4 7.76 -25.19 -27.47
CA VAL A 4 7.09 -25.52 -26.20
C VAL A 4 7.85 -24.92 -25.01
N CYS A 5 9.19 -24.97 -25.02
CA CYS A 5 10.00 -24.34 -23.98
C CYS A 5 9.82 -22.82 -23.96
N PHE A 6 9.78 -22.16 -25.12
CA PHE A 6 9.54 -20.72 -25.21
C PHE A 6 8.17 -20.32 -24.67
N SER A 7 7.12 -21.07 -25.01
CA SER A 7 5.77 -20.82 -24.49
C SER A 7 5.68 -20.98 -22.97
N LEU A 8 6.37 -21.99 -22.41
CA LEU A 8 6.40 -22.22 -20.96
C LEU A 8 7.16 -21.11 -20.22
N LEU A 9 8.27 -20.62 -20.78
CA LEU A 9 9.04 -19.49 -20.24
C LEU A 9 8.23 -18.18 -20.25
N LEU A 10 7.50 -17.91 -21.34
CA LEU A 10 6.62 -16.74 -21.45
C LEU A 10 5.48 -16.79 -20.43
N LEU A 11 4.90 -17.97 -20.20
CA LEU A 11 3.84 -18.15 -19.21
C LEU A 11 4.35 -17.99 -17.78
N LEU A 12 5.55 -18.52 -17.48
CA LEU A 12 6.19 -18.33 -16.18
C LEU A 12 6.54 -16.86 -15.93
N LEU A 13 7.04 -16.13 -16.94
CA LEU A 13 7.28 -14.69 -16.83
C LEU A 13 5.97 -13.92 -16.59
N ALA A 14 4.90 -14.26 -17.31
CA ALA A 14 3.58 -13.65 -17.14
C ALA A 14 2.95 -13.93 -15.77
N CYS A 15 3.23 -15.08 -15.16
CA CYS A 15 2.80 -15.40 -13.80
C CYS A 15 3.73 -14.84 -12.72
N SER A 16 4.95 -14.40 -13.08
CA SER A 16 5.96 -13.87 -12.15
C SER A 16 5.86 -12.37 -11.91
N PHE A 17 4.90 -11.67 -12.55
CA PHE A 17 4.51 -10.34 -12.13
C PHE A 17 3.93 -10.48 -10.72
N GLY A 18 4.79 -10.35 -9.71
CA GLY A 18 4.43 -10.47 -8.31
C GLY A 18 3.18 -9.63 -8.05
N GLU A 19 2.19 -10.23 -7.41
CA GLU A 19 1.00 -9.50 -6.99
C GLU A 19 1.47 -8.25 -6.24
N GLY A 20 1.05 -7.07 -6.69
CA GLY A 20 1.42 -5.81 -6.05
C GLY A 20 1.13 -5.86 -4.55
N LEU A 21 1.89 -5.09 -3.76
CA LEU A 21 1.71 -4.99 -2.31
C LEU A 21 0.21 -4.83 -1.97
N LYS A 22 -0.32 -5.65 -1.06
CA LYS A 22 -1.71 -5.54 -0.62
C LYS A 22 -1.79 -4.78 0.69
N CYS A 23 -2.66 -3.80 0.80
CA CYS A 23 -2.82 -3.00 2.03
C CYS A 23 -4.28 -2.97 2.48
N ASN A 24 -4.49 -2.72 3.78
CA ASN A 24 -5.80 -2.36 4.29
C ASN A 24 -6.13 -0.94 3.82
N ARG A 25 -7.34 -0.77 3.30
CA ARG A 25 -7.90 0.49 2.84
C ARG A 25 -9.12 0.86 3.67
N CYS A 26 -9.08 2.06 4.25
CA CYS A 26 -10.15 2.66 5.04
C CYS A 26 -9.95 4.17 5.02
N VAL A 27 -10.87 4.97 4.47
CA VAL A 27 -10.70 6.43 4.37
C VAL A 27 -11.92 7.12 4.98
N GLY A 28 -11.68 8.01 5.94
CA GLY A 28 -12.76 8.80 6.58
C GLY A 28 -13.41 8.12 7.79
N LYS A 29 -14.44 8.77 8.34
CA LYS A 29 -15.15 8.27 9.54
C LYS A 29 -16.07 7.09 9.20
N GLY A 30 -16.04 6.06 10.04
CA GLY A 30 -16.94 4.90 9.93
C GLY A 30 -16.64 3.96 8.77
N CYS A 31 -15.49 4.09 8.12
CA CYS A 31 -15.08 3.15 7.07
C CYS A 31 -14.84 1.74 7.64
N ARG A 32 -15.05 0.73 6.80
CA ARG A 32 -14.67 -0.66 7.09
C ARG A 32 -13.42 -1.00 6.29
N ASN A 33 -12.51 -1.76 6.88
CA ASN A 33 -11.32 -2.21 6.18
C ASN A 33 -11.72 -3.05 4.95
N THR A 34 -11.17 -2.67 3.82
CA THR A 34 -11.15 -3.43 2.56
C THR A 34 -9.70 -3.68 2.18
N VAL A 35 -9.43 -4.64 1.29
CA VAL A 35 -8.06 -4.87 0.80
C VAL A 35 -7.92 -4.22 -0.57
N GLU A 36 -6.88 -3.41 -0.75
CA GLU A 36 -6.50 -2.87 -2.05
C GLU A 36 -5.14 -3.42 -2.47
N THR A 37 -4.95 -3.57 -3.78
CA THR A 37 -3.65 -3.90 -4.38
C THR A 37 -2.98 -2.62 -4.83
N CYS A 38 -1.79 -2.35 -4.33
CA CYS A 38 -1.05 -1.14 -4.61
C CYS A 38 -0.59 -1.10 -6.06
N ARG A 39 -0.54 0.12 -6.58
CA ARG A 39 0.14 0.41 -7.85
C ARG A 39 1.64 0.36 -7.65
N PHE A 40 2.37 0.17 -8.75
CA PHE A 40 3.84 0.13 -8.77
C PHE A 40 4.50 1.33 -8.07
N ASP A 41 3.91 2.52 -8.16
CA ASP A 41 4.43 3.75 -7.58
C ASP A 41 3.93 4.02 -6.14
N HIS A 42 3.20 3.09 -5.53
CA HIS A 42 2.64 3.20 -4.18
C HIS A 42 3.07 1.99 -3.34
N ASP A 43 4.38 1.88 -3.10
CA ASP A 43 5.08 0.73 -2.54
C ASP A 43 4.96 0.57 -1.02
N THR A 44 4.08 1.33 -0.35
CA THR A 44 3.98 1.38 1.11
C THR A 44 2.53 1.33 1.57
N CYS A 45 2.26 0.49 2.57
CA CYS A 45 1.03 0.54 3.34
C CYS A 45 1.13 1.61 4.42
N GLY A 46 0.23 2.61 4.39
CA GLY A 46 0.18 3.70 5.36
C GLY A 46 -1.04 3.61 6.26
N THR A 47 -0.85 3.87 7.55
CA THR A 47 -1.91 4.16 8.52
C THR A 47 -1.64 5.53 9.12
N VAL A 48 -2.56 6.48 8.93
CA VAL A 48 -2.36 7.89 9.28
C VAL A 48 -3.51 8.41 10.11
N LEU A 49 -3.20 9.02 11.25
CA LEU A 49 -4.12 9.64 12.19
C LEU A 49 -3.75 11.12 12.38
N PHE A 50 -4.69 12.02 12.10
CA PHE A 50 -4.56 13.45 12.35
C PHE A 50 -5.06 13.75 13.76
N LYS A 51 -4.22 14.42 14.57
CA LYS A 51 -4.48 14.76 15.97
C LYS A 51 -4.72 16.27 16.14
N PRO A 52 -5.34 16.70 17.24
CA PRO A 52 -5.43 18.11 17.58
C PRO A 52 -4.05 18.80 17.54
N PRO A 53 -3.94 20.03 17.02
CA PRO A 53 -5.02 20.95 16.67
C PRO A 53 -5.66 20.73 15.28
N LEU A 54 -5.22 19.73 14.51
CA LEU A 54 -5.83 19.41 13.22
C LEU A 54 -7.22 18.75 13.40
N PRO A 55 -8.10 18.85 12.39
CA PRO A 55 -9.36 18.10 12.40
C PRO A 55 -9.10 16.60 12.53
N ILE A 56 -9.68 15.99 13.58
CA ILE A 56 -9.51 14.57 13.85
C ILE A 56 -10.04 13.75 12.67
N SER A 57 -9.13 13.07 12.00
CA SER A 57 -9.40 12.26 10.83
C SER A 57 -8.36 11.15 10.69
N TYR A 58 -8.66 10.17 9.85
CA TYR A 58 -7.90 8.95 9.76
C TYR A 58 -7.99 8.33 8.37
N PHE A 59 -6.90 7.68 7.93
CA PHE A 59 -6.95 6.78 6.79
C PHE A 59 -5.95 5.62 6.88
N LYS A 60 -6.28 4.53 6.19
CA LYS A 60 -5.39 3.45 5.77
C LYS A 60 -5.43 3.37 4.25
N ARG A 61 -4.27 3.30 3.59
CA ARG A 61 -4.18 3.05 2.14
C ARG A 61 -2.75 2.76 1.67
N CYS A 62 -2.61 2.30 0.43
CA CYS A 62 -1.39 2.39 -0.35
C CYS A 62 -0.97 3.85 -0.55
N MET A 63 0.32 4.14 -0.40
CA MET A 63 0.93 5.44 -0.64
C MET A 63 2.42 5.30 -0.98
N LYS A 64 3.06 6.40 -1.36
CA LYS A 64 4.52 6.43 -1.50
C LYS A 64 5.18 6.41 -0.14
N MET A 65 6.32 5.72 -0.01
CA MET A 65 7.14 5.80 1.21
C MET A 65 7.47 7.25 1.56
N SER A 66 7.83 8.08 0.56
CA SER A 66 8.16 9.49 0.77
C SER A 66 7.00 10.31 1.35
N GLU A 67 5.78 10.06 0.90
CA GLU A 67 4.57 10.70 1.44
C GLU A 67 4.31 10.25 2.88
N CYS A 68 4.52 8.98 3.19
CA CYS A 68 4.30 8.44 4.53
C CYS A 68 5.28 9.03 5.53
N MET A 69 6.56 9.09 5.16
CA MET A 69 7.61 9.73 5.95
C MET A 69 7.38 11.24 6.11
N LEU A 70 6.92 11.92 5.06
CA LEU A 70 6.57 13.34 5.13
C LEU A 70 5.43 13.59 6.13
N LEU A 71 4.38 12.77 6.12
CA LEU A 71 3.30 12.88 7.10
C LEU A 71 3.81 12.62 8.52
N GLY A 72 4.63 11.59 8.71
CA GLY A 72 5.23 11.25 10.02
C GLY A 72 6.22 12.30 10.54
N SER A 73 6.69 13.22 9.70
CA SER A 73 7.53 14.35 10.14
C SER A 73 6.73 15.46 10.85
N ASN A 74 5.40 15.45 10.75
CA ASN A 74 4.54 16.42 11.42
C ASN A 74 4.13 15.90 12.82
N LYS A 75 4.44 16.67 13.87
CA LYS A 75 4.11 16.33 15.27
C LYS A 75 2.62 16.10 15.55
N ASP A 76 1.74 16.69 14.76
CA ASP A 76 0.28 16.62 14.93
C ASP A 76 -0.34 15.48 14.09
N ILE A 77 0.49 14.63 13.48
CA ILE A 77 0.08 13.47 12.67
C ILE A 77 0.84 12.24 13.15
N ASP A 78 0.12 11.16 13.45
CA ASP A 78 0.75 9.84 13.62
C ASP A 78 0.68 9.09 12.29
N ALA A 79 1.84 8.72 11.75
CA ALA A 79 1.95 7.91 10.55
C ALA A 79 2.70 6.62 10.83
N PHE A 80 2.11 5.49 10.44
CA PHE A 80 2.74 4.17 10.45
C PHE A 80 2.93 3.70 9.01
N CYS A 81 4.17 3.37 8.65
CA CYS A 81 4.60 3.01 7.29
C CYS A 81 5.20 1.61 7.30
N CYS A 82 4.74 0.73 6.42
CA CYS A 82 5.24 -0.64 6.33
C CYS A 82 5.09 -1.19 4.89
N THR A 83 5.90 -2.20 4.54
CA THR A 83 6.06 -2.68 3.14
C THR A 83 5.71 -4.17 2.98
N THR A 84 5.00 -4.76 3.94
CA THR A 84 4.53 -6.15 3.88
C THR A 84 3.01 -6.20 3.73
N ASN A 85 2.49 -7.31 3.21
CA ASN A 85 1.05 -7.42 2.92
C ASN A 85 0.19 -7.20 4.17
N GLN A 86 -0.78 -6.28 4.08
CA GLN A 86 -1.82 -5.95 5.06
C GLN A 86 -1.26 -5.57 6.45
N CYS A 87 -0.04 -5.04 6.50
CA CYS A 87 0.61 -4.67 7.76
C CYS A 87 0.00 -3.43 8.43
N ASN A 88 -0.81 -2.63 7.72
CA ASN A 88 -1.33 -1.33 8.18
C ASN A 88 -2.74 -1.38 8.78
#